data_AF-A0A803KKJ9-F1
#
_entry.id   AF-A0A803KKJ9-F1
#
_cell.length_a   1.000
_cell.length_b   1.000
_cell.length_c   1.000
_cell.angle_alpha   90.00
_cell.angle_beta   90.00
_cell.angle_gamma   90.00
#
_symmetry.space_group_name_H-M   'P 1'
#
loop_
_entity.id
_entity.type
_entity.pdbx_description
1 polymer ?
#
loop_
_entity_poly.entity_id
_entity_poly.type
_entity_poly.pdbx_seq_one_letter_code
_entity_poly.pdbx_strand_id
1 'polypeptide(L)'
;MDTKCCGAEPVRVSEALRALSNAVQGSGVPPTVWFKESSPRNLKSRDFLVPRGALKKLFPDGEVPEDLLNTLKSLNSPGMPPIRSSLQSEAGLVIQLDRPAVFQRLLTDYSPYLRPAPSDVPGGQNVVILNCSPLHACRNLDSLRLSHLRAALITDHLAELLRLTGATVQLIPAVQNQDIKNFLHQLGVSWPSVSEATSVGETVSAFKQSLKECIYVNCNDGEQQELQDETPRVLFNMHLRPFIEEQHLSQQGYDPNLDAFLVSEEDLEHVAWLQTCVQECQEEAAHCTVLHVVSCEDEFHQQKLDLLWRILDPGATTQKHLICGPVRVLNPLSPVSCAQYFQEQVG
;
A
#
# COMPACT_ATOMS: atom_id res chain seq x y z
N MET A 1 -7.75 41.61 8.34
CA MET A 1 -6.85 40.89 9.27
C MET A 1 -7.65 39.70 9.76
N ASP A 2 -7.62 38.62 9.00
CA ASP A 2 -8.34 37.41 9.35
C ASP A 2 -7.58 36.70 10.47
N THR A 3 -8.14 36.75 11.66
CA THR A 3 -7.76 35.84 12.73
C THR A 3 -8.05 34.43 12.25
N LYS A 4 -7.01 33.73 11.76
CA LYS A 4 -6.99 32.27 11.70
C LYS A 4 -7.52 31.79 13.05
N CYS A 5 -8.72 31.20 13.07
CA CYS A 5 -9.09 30.34 14.17
C CYS A 5 -7.99 29.27 14.23
N CYS A 6 -7.08 29.39 15.19
CA CYS A 6 -6.19 28.32 15.58
C CYS A 6 -7.07 27.19 16.12
N GLY A 7 -7.65 26.40 15.22
CA GLY A 7 -8.30 25.14 15.57
C GLY A 7 -7.28 24.31 16.34
N ALA A 8 -7.68 23.82 17.51
CA ALA A 8 -6.81 22.98 18.31
C ALA A 8 -6.42 21.75 17.46
N GLU A 9 -5.11 21.51 17.25
CA GLU A 9 -4.60 20.45 16.36
C GLU A 9 -5.29 19.09 16.56
N PRO A 10 -5.44 18.24 15.54
CA PRO A 10 -6.03 16.92 15.75
C PRO A 10 -5.30 16.15 16.86
N VAL A 11 -6.06 15.68 17.84
CA VAL A 11 -5.60 14.68 18.83
C VAL A 11 -5.05 13.47 18.07
N ARG A 12 -3.79 13.13 18.29
CA ARG A 12 -3.12 11.99 17.66
C ARG A 12 -2.49 11.11 18.71
N VAL A 13 -2.66 9.79 18.56
CA VAL A 13 -2.09 8.80 19.49
C VAL A 13 -0.56 8.87 19.49
N SER A 14 0.06 9.02 18.32
CA SER A 14 1.52 9.16 18.19
C SER A 14 2.06 10.39 18.91
N GLU A 15 1.39 11.54 18.77
CA GLU A 15 1.72 12.78 19.47
C GLU A 15 1.59 12.60 20.99
N ALA A 16 0.51 11.96 21.43
CA ALA A 16 0.29 11.69 22.85
C ALA A 16 1.37 10.77 23.44
N LEU A 17 1.71 9.68 22.75
CA LEU A 17 2.78 8.77 23.16
C LEU A 17 4.15 9.48 23.21
N ARG A 18 4.44 10.36 22.24
CA ARG A 18 5.68 11.14 22.21
C ARG A 18 5.75 12.13 23.37
N ALA A 19 4.69 12.91 23.60
CA ALA A 19 4.63 13.88 24.70
C ALA A 19 4.76 13.21 26.07
N LEU A 20 4.03 12.11 26.29
CA LEU A 20 4.12 11.32 27.52
C LEU A 20 5.52 10.74 27.73
N SER A 21 6.14 10.19 26.68
CA SER A 21 7.49 9.62 26.77
C SER A 21 8.54 10.69 27.05
N ASN A 22 8.45 11.86 26.42
CA ASN A 22 9.36 12.99 26.66
C ASN A 22 9.26 13.50 28.10
N ALA A 23 8.07 13.55 28.68
CA ALA A 23 7.86 13.98 30.06
C ALA A 23 8.58 13.05 31.07
N VAL A 24 8.60 11.74 30.79
CA VAL A 24 9.32 10.76 31.62
C VAL A 24 10.83 10.83 31.38
N GLN A 25 11.28 11.02 30.14
CA GLN A 25 12.70 11.10 29.78
C GLN A 25 13.40 12.37 30.29
N GLY A 26 12.68 13.50 30.37
CA GLY A 26 13.18 14.76 30.94
C GLY A 26 13.62 14.67 32.42
N SER A 27 13.35 13.53 33.08
CA SER A 27 13.83 13.21 34.43
C SER A 27 15.26 12.63 34.47
N GLY A 28 15.99 12.60 33.35
CA GLY A 28 17.40 12.17 33.30
C GLY A 28 17.61 10.65 33.19
N VAL A 29 16.62 9.91 32.67
CA VAL A 29 16.59 8.44 32.69
C VAL A 29 16.78 7.85 31.27
N PRO A 30 17.44 6.69 31.07
CA PRO A 30 17.67 6.11 29.75
C PRO A 30 16.38 5.85 28.94
N PRO A 31 16.44 5.89 27.59
CA PRO A 31 15.28 6.01 26.68
C PRO A 31 14.43 4.73 26.52
N THR A 32 14.52 3.78 27.45
CA THR A 32 14.06 2.40 27.27
C THR A 32 12.61 2.13 27.66
N VAL A 33 11.89 3.13 28.18
CA VAL A 33 10.52 2.95 28.68
C VAL A 33 9.55 3.86 27.95
N TRP A 34 8.58 3.24 27.28
CA TRP A 34 7.56 3.91 26.49
C TRP A 34 6.18 3.61 27.06
N PHE A 35 5.31 4.61 27.02
CA PHE A 35 3.89 4.40 27.25
C PHE A 35 3.33 3.46 26.18
N LYS A 36 2.39 2.61 26.57
CA LYS A 36 1.62 1.77 25.66
C LYS A 36 0.17 2.17 25.70
N GLU A 37 -0.49 2.04 24.54
CA GLU A 37 -1.94 2.10 24.46
C GLU A 37 -2.58 0.95 25.25
N SER A 38 -3.72 1.24 25.86
CA SER A 38 -4.49 0.23 26.58
C SER A 38 -5.26 -0.65 25.61
N SER A 39 -5.22 -1.96 25.85
CA SER A 39 -6.05 -2.90 25.07
C SER A 39 -7.54 -2.66 25.32
N PRO A 40 -8.43 -3.08 24.39
CA PRO A 40 -9.88 -2.86 24.51
C PRO A 40 -10.48 -3.32 25.84
N ARG A 41 -9.94 -4.40 26.41
CA ARG A 41 -10.39 -4.96 27.71
C ARG A 41 -10.12 -4.03 28.90
N ASN A 42 -9.18 -3.09 28.78
CA ASN A 42 -8.74 -2.21 29.86
C ASN A 42 -9.18 -0.75 29.69
N LEU A 43 -9.89 -0.43 28.60
CA LEU A 43 -10.38 0.93 28.33
C LEU A 43 -11.38 1.41 29.38
N LYS A 44 -11.85 0.61 30.33
CA LYS A 44 -12.65 1.15 31.46
C LYS A 44 -11.78 1.86 32.50
N SER A 45 -10.55 1.41 32.70
CA SER A 45 -9.70 1.84 33.82
C SER A 45 -8.46 2.63 33.38
N ARG A 46 -8.10 2.63 32.10
CA ARG A 46 -6.90 3.31 31.61
C ARG A 46 -6.95 3.56 30.09
N ASP A 47 -6.23 4.59 29.66
CA ASP A 47 -6.01 4.92 28.24
C ASP A 47 -4.57 4.61 27.83
N PHE A 48 -3.59 5.02 28.64
CA PHE A 48 -2.18 4.62 28.48
C PHE A 48 -1.60 3.99 29.74
N LEU A 49 -0.53 3.20 29.58
CA LEU A 49 0.15 2.49 30.66
C LEU A 49 1.65 2.43 30.45
N VAL A 50 2.41 2.70 31.50
CA VAL A 50 3.78 2.17 31.67
C VAL A 50 3.70 0.95 32.60
N PRO A 51 3.98 -0.28 32.12
CA PRO A 51 3.88 -1.48 32.95
C PRO A 51 4.79 -1.42 34.17
N ARG A 52 4.36 -1.98 35.31
CA ARG A 52 5.13 -2.01 36.57
C ARG A 52 6.57 -2.51 36.41
N GLY A 53 6.78 -3.54 35.58
CA GLY A 53 8.12 -4.07 35.31
C GLY A 53 9.04 -3.08 34.58
N ALA A 54 8.49 -2.25 33.69
CA ALA A 54 9.24 -1.17 33.03
C ALA A 54 9.45 0.00 34.00
N LEU A 55 8.44 0.31 34.81
CA LEU A 55 8.50 1.36 35.82
C LEU A 55 9.60 1.11 36.86
N LYS A 56 9.75 -0.13 37.34
CA LYS A 56 10.81 -0.54 38.27
C LYS A 56 12.23 -0.35 37.72
N LYS A 57 12.40 -0.32 36.40
CA LYS A 57 13.71 -0.03 35.77
C LYS A 57 14.06 1.46 35.86
N LEU A 58 13.04 2.33 35.84
CA LEU A 58 13.20 3.78 35.95
C LEU A 58 13.28 4.22 37.40
N PHE A 59 12.42 3.64 38.24
CA PHE A 59 12.28 3.93 39.65
C PHE A 59 12.51 2.62 40.42
N PRO A 60 13.74 2.34 40.88
CA PRO A 60 14.09 1.07 41.55
C PRO A 60 13.23 0.77 42.78
N ASP A 61 12.86 1.81 43.52
CA ASP A 61 11.95 1.72 44.68
C ASP A 61 10.49 1.49 44.26
N GLY A 62 10.23 1.55 42.95
CA GLY A 62 8.94 1.31 42.34
C GLY A 62 7.98 2.48 42.43
N GLU A 63 8.30 3.54 43.17
CA GLU A 63 7.47 4.74 43.35
C GLU A 63 7.75 5.79 42.28
N VAL A 64 6.68 6.29 41.65
CA VAL A 64 6.77 7.42 40.71
C VAL A 64 6.77 8.73 41.50
N PRO A 65 7.77 9.62 41.29
CA PRO A 65 7.80 10.92 41.95
C PRO A 65 6.52 11.73 41.72
N GLU A 66 6.01 12.37 42.76
CA GLU A 66 4.78 13.18 42.69
C GLU A 66 4.90 14.33 41.69
N ASP A 67 6.09 14.95 41.58
CA ASP A 67 6.39 15.98 40.60
C ASP A 67 6.21 15.51 39.15
N LEU A 68 6.56 14.26 38.86
CA LEU A 68 6.36 13.66 37.54
C LEU A 68 4.87 13.41 37.28
N LEU A 69 4.11 12.97 38.28
CA LEU A 69 2.65 12.83 38.15
C LEU A 69 1.98 14.18 37.87
N ASN A 70 2.40 15.24 38.57
CA ASN A 70 1.89 16.59 38.34
C ASN A 70 2.29 17.13 36.96
N THR A 71 3.51 16.85 36.51
CA THR A 71 3.98 17.17 35.16
C THR A 71 3.13 16.48 34.10
N LEU A 72 2.90 15.17 34.24
CA LEU A 72 2.07 14.40 33.31
C LEU A 72 0.64 14.93 33.26
N LYS A 73 0.03 15.24 34.41
CA LYS A 73 -1.34 15.78 34.47
C LYS A 73 -1.47 17.17 33.84
N SER A 74 -0.40 17.97 33.86
CA SER A 74 -0.37 19.33 33.30
C SER A 74 0.13 19.39 31.85
N LEU A 75 0.44 18.25 31.22
CA LEU A 75 0.87 18.21 29.82
C LEU A 75 -0.19 18.83 28.89
N ASN A 76 0.23 19.88 28.21
CA ASN A 76 -0.55 20.57 27.21
C ASN A 76 0.34 20.89 26.01
N SER A 77 0.46 19.93 25.10
CA SER A 77 1.16 20.11 23.82
C SER A 77 0.16 19.98 22.66
N PRO A 78 0.47 20.54 21.48
CA PRO A 78 -0.32 20.30 20.28
C PRO A 78 -0.51 18.80 20.03
N GLY A 79 -1.70 18.39 19.57
CA GLY A 79 -2.08 16.98 19.39
C GLY A 79 -2.28 16.14 20.66
N MET A 80 -1.98 16.66 21.87
CA MET A 80 -2.18 15.93 23.13
C MET A 80 -3.63 16.02 23.61
N PRO A 81 -4.28 14.88 23.93
CA PRO A 81 -5.57 14.90 24.60
C PRO A 81 -5.44 15.31 26.07
N PRO A 82 -6.41 16.06 26.63
CA PRO A 82 -6.39 16.44 28.05
C PRO A 82 -6.35 15.21 28.97
N ILE A 83 -5.48 15.26 29.97
CA ILE A 83 -5.31 14.20 30.97
C ILE A 83 -6.18 14.49 32.18
N ARG A 84 -7.04 13.54 32.55
CA ARG A 84 -7.84 13.59 33.77
C ARG A 84 -7.02 13.17 34.98
N SER A 85 -6.26 12.07 34.84
CA SER A 85 -5.45 11.55 35.94
C SER A 85 -4.21 10.78 35.46
N SER A 86 -3.18 10.83 36.28
CA SER A 86 -1.95 10.03 36.18
C SER A 86 -1.70 9.41 37.54
N LEU A 87 -1.81 8.08 37.64
CA LEU A 87 -1.80 7.37 38.92
C LEU A 87 -0.94 6.12 38.84
N GLN A 88 -0.14 5.89 39.87
CA GLN A 88 0.51 4.60 40.04
C GLN A 88 -0.49 3.58 40.58
N SER A 89 -0.49 2.39 39.99
CA SER A 89 -1.33 1.25 40.37
C SER A 89 -0.51 -0.04 40.40
N GLU A 90 -1.13 -1.16 40.78
CA GLU A 90 -0.50 -2.49 40.68
C GLU A 90 -0.05 -2.83 39.24
N ALA A 91 -0.76 -2.33 38.22
CA ALA A 91 -0.40 -2.55 36.83
C ALA A 91 0.81 -1.70 36.37
N GLY A 92 1.18 -0.66 37.13
CA GLY A 92 2.17 0.34 36.77
C GLY A 92 1.58 1.75 36.76
N LEU A 93 2.19 2.67 36.00
CA LEU A 93 1.75 4.05 35.88
C LEU A 93 0.65 4.17 34.81
N VAL A 94 -0.56 4.52 35.24
CA VAL A 94 -1.76 4.62 34.43
C VAL A 94 -2.06 6.07 34.10
N ILE A 95 -2.36 6.34 32.83
CA ILE A 95 -2.90 7.63 32.36
C ILE A 95 -4.35 7.43 31.97
N GLN A 96 -5.21 8.31 32.46
CA GLN A 96 -6.59 8.45 32.00
C GLN A 96 -6.80 9.82 31.38
N LEU A 97 -7.37 9.83 30.19
CA LEU A 97 -7.77 11.04 29.49
C LEU A 97 -9.08 11.57 30.06
N ASP A 98 -9.27 12.87 29.92
CA ASP A 98 -10.58 13.50 30.04
C ASP A 98 -11.39 13.17 28.77
N ARG A 99 -11.98 11.97 28.77
CA ARG A 99 -12.70 11.44 27.60
C ARG A 99 -13.86 12.33 27.14
N PRO A 100 -14.72 12.87 28.04
CA PRO A 100 -15.73 13.85 27.62
C PRO A 100 -15.13 15.01 26.82
N ALA A 101 -14.03 15.61 27.29
CA ALA A 101 -13.36 16.70 26.58
C ALA A 101 -12.75 16.24 25.25
N VAL A 102 -12.12 15.05 25.21
CA VAL A 102 -11.58 14.46 23.97
C VAL A 102 -12.69 14.21 22.94
N PHE A 103 -13.78 13.55 23.35
CA PHE A 103 -14.91 13.27 22.46
C PHE A 103 -15.59 14.55 22.00
N GLN A 104 -15.76 15.55 22.87
CA GLN A 104 -16.30 16.84 22.49
C GLN A 104 -15.44 17.49 21.41
N ARG A 105 -14.11 17.52 21.57
CA ARG A 105 -13.18 18.07 20.56
C ARG A 105 -13.29 17.32 19.23
N LEU A 106 -13.26 15.98 19.27
CA LEU A 106 -13.36 15.13 18.07
C LEU A 106 -14.68 15.32 17.33
N LEU A 107 -15.80 15.31 18.06
CA LEU A 107 -17.13 15.41 17.46
C LEU A 107 -17.45 16.84 17.01
N THR A 108 -16.78 17.85 17.57
CA THR A 108 -16.94 19.26 17.14
C THR A 108 -16.27 19.52 15.80
N ASP A 109 -15.07 18.98 15.58
CA ASP A 109 -14.37 19.07 14.29
C ASP A 109 -13.56 17.81 14.01
N TYR A 110 -14.17 16.88 13.29
CA TYR A 110 -13.51 15.66 12.83
C TYR A 110 -12.85 15.85 11.45
N SER A 111 -13.01 17.00 10.80
CA SER A 111 -12.49 17.23 9.46
C SER A 111 -10.96 17.09 9.34
N PRO A 112 -10.13 17.42 10.35
CA PRO A 112 -8.68 17.20 10.27
C PRO A 112 -8.27 15.73 10.22
N TYR A 113 -9.15 14.80 10.61
CA TYR A 113 -8.91 13.35 10.53
C TYR A 113 -9.27 12.75 9.18
N LEU A 114 -10.02 13.50 8.37
CA LEU A 114 -10.40 13.12 7.02
C LEU A 114 -9.49 13.74 5.96
N ARG A 115 -8.66 14.70 6.35
CA ARG A 115 -7.72 15.35 5.44
C ARG A 115 -6.46 14.52 5.30
N PRO A 116 -5.85 14.50 4.10
CA PRO A 116 -4.51 14.01 3.92
C PRO A 116 -3.54 14.63 4.92
N ALA A 117 -2.64 13.83 5.48
CA ALA A 117 -1.52 14.34 6.23
C ALA A 117 -0.71 15.30 5.35
N PRO A 118 -0.17 16.40 5.91
CA PRO A 118 0.77 17.24 5.18
C PRO A 118 1.92 16.38 4.69
N SER A 119 2.28 16.51 3.41
CA SER A 119 3.49 15.86 2.89
C SER A 119 4.70 16.52 3.52
N ASP A 120 5.48 15.75 4.29
CA ASP A 120 6.75 16.19 4.85
C ASP A 120 7.89 16.15 3.81
N VAL A 121 7.61 15.73 2.57
CA VAL A 121 8.61 15.59 1.50
C VAL A 121 9.03 16.97 0.98
N PRO A 122 10.29 17.42 1.23
CA PRO A 122 10.77 18.67 0.71
C PRO A 122 10.98 18.54 -0.80
N GLY A 123 10.25 19.33 -1.60
CA GLY A 123 10.56 19.51 -3.03
C GLY A 123 9.74 18.73 -4.06
N GLY A 124 8.61 18.11 -3.71
CA GLY A 124 7.70 17.53 -4.71
C GLY A 124 6.55 16.70 -4.15
N GLN A 125 5.55 16.40 -4.97
CA GLN A 125 4.51 15.42 -4.65
C GLN A 125 5.12 14.00 -4.73
N ASN A 126 4.86 13.15 -3.74
CA ASN A 126 5.17 11.73 -3.82
C ASN A 126 4.08 11.05 -4.63
N VAL A 127 4.41 10.57 -5.82
CA VAL A 127 3.44 9.88 -6.70
C VAL A 127 3.61 8.38 -6.58
N VAL A 128 2.51 7.68 -6.31
CA VAL A 128 2.46 6.22 -6.26
C VAL A 128 1.53 5.72 -7.35
N ILE A 129 2.07 4.91 -8.26
CA ILE A 129 1.29 4.16 -9.25
C ILE A 129 0.98 2.80 -8.63
N LEU A 130 -0.30 2.55 -8.38
CA LEU A 130 -0.81 1.29 -7.88
C LEU A 130 -1.26 0.42 -9.05
N ASN A 131 -0.45 -0.59 -9.37
CA ASN A 131 -0.72 -1.54 -10.43
C ASN A 131 -1.44 -2.77 -9.88
N CYS A 132 -2.74 -2.89 -10.15
CA CYS A 132 -3.50 -4.11 -9.88
C CYS A 132 -3.29 -5.10 -11.03
N SER A 133 -2.22 -5.89 -10.96
CA SER A 133 -1.81 -6.82 -12.03
C SER A 133 -2.95 -7.72 -12.54
N PRO A 134 -3.81 -8.29 -11.67
CA PRO A 134 -4.92 -9.13 -12.12
C PRO A 134 -5.93 -8.50 -13.07
N LEU A 135 -6.08 -7.18 -13.04
CA LEU A 135 -7.10 -6.49 -13.84
C LEU A 135 -6.64 -6.25 -15.28
N HIS A 136 -5.35 -6.42 -15.61
CA HIS A 136 -4.86 -6.30 -17.00
C HIS A 136 -5.38 -7.42 -17.89
N ALA A 137 -5.37 -8.65 -17.38
CA ALA A 137 -5.84 -9.84 -18.11
C ALA A 137 -7.36 -10.08 -17.98
N CYS A 138 -8.08 -9.28 -17.19
CA CYS A 138 -9.49 -9.52 -16.91
C CYS A 138 -10.39 -8.97 -18.03
N ARG A 139 -10.83 -9.87 -18.92
CA ARG A 139 -11.67 -9.51 -20.08
C ARG A 139 -13.17 -9.49 -19.76
N ASN A 140 -13.62 -10.33 -18.85
CA ASN A 140 -15.02 -10.45 -18.43
C ASN A 140 -15.13 -10.82 -16.95
N LEU A 141 -16.35 -10.78 -16.41
CA LEU A 141 -16.57 -11.03 -14.99
C LEU A 141 -16.32 -12.49 -14.58
N ASP A 142 -16.53 -13.45 -15.50
CA ASP A 142 -16.32 -14.87 -15.24
C ASP A 142 -14.83 -15.23 -15.11
N SER A 143 -13.94 -14.46 -15.74
CA SER A 143 -12.49 -14.63 -15.63
C SER A 143 -11.93 -14.09 -14.30
N LEU A 144 -12.72 -13.33 -13.53
CA LEU A 144 -12.28 -12.73 -12.28
C LEU A 144 -12.34 -13.75 -11.15
N ARG A 145 -11.17 -14.25 -10.72
CA ARG A 145 -11.04 -15.18 -9.59
C ARG A 145 -11.13 -14.45 -8.25
N LEU A 146 -11.47 -15.15 -7.17
CA LEU A 146 -11.53 -14.54 -5.83
C LEU A 146 -10.19 -13.94 -5.37
N SER A 147 -9.06 -14.54 -5.78
CA SER A 147 -7.73 -13.97 -5.51
C SER A 147 -7.49 -12.65 -6.25
N HIS A 148 -8.05 -12.51 -7.46
CA HIS A 148 -8.03 -11.27 -8.24
C HIS A 148 -8.90 -10.18 -7.60
N LEU A 149 -10.09 -10.54 -7.11
CA LEU A 149 -10.93 -9.59 -6.37
C LEU A 149 -10.27 -9.14 -5.06
N ARG A 150 -9.62 -10.05 -4.33
CA ARG A 150 -8.83 -9.69 -3.15
C ARG A 150 -7.76 -8.65 -3.50
N ALA A 151 -7.03 -8.85 -4.61
CA ALA A 151 -6.03 -7.89 -5.06
C ALA A 151 -6.66 -6.53 -5.39
N ALA A 152 -7.78 -6.50 -6.11
CA ALA A 152 -8.50 -5.26 -6.43
C ALA A 152 -8.95 -4.51 -5.17
N LEU A 153 -9.57 -5.20 -4.21
CA LEU A 153 -10.01 -4.61 -2.93
C LEU A 153 -8.85 -4.07 -2.09
N ILE A 154 -7.74 -4.81 -2.03
CA ILE A 154 -6.52 -4.35 -1.35
C ILE A 154 -5.94 -3.13 -2.04
N THR A 155 -5.94 -3.10 -3.37
CA THR A 155 -5.39 -1.99 -4.14
C THR A 155 -6.23 -0.72 -3.94
N ASP A 156 -7.56 -0.83 -3.99
CA ASP A 156 -8.48 0.28 -3.71
C ASP A 156 -8.29 0.83 -2.29
N HIS A 157 -8.27 -0.06 -1.29
CA HIS A 157 -8.05 0.36 0.10
C HIS A 157 -6.67 1.01 0.30
N LEU A 158 -5.63 0.47 -0.33
CA LEU A 158 -4.29 1.03 -0.26
C LEU A 158 -4.20 2.39 -0.94
N ALA A 159 -4.95 2.61 -2.03
CA ALA A 159 -5.02 3.91 -2.68
C ALA A 159 -5.55 4.98 -1.73
N GLU A 160 -6.64 4.68 -1.01
CA GLU A 160 -7.21 5.60 -0.03
C GLU A 160 -6.25 5.86 1.14
N LEU A 161 -5.60 4.82 1.67
CA LEU A 161 -4.61 5.00 2.74
C LEU A 161 -3.44 5.88 2.29
N LEU A 162 -2.91 5.66 1.09
CA LEU A 162 -1.79 6.46 0.57
C LEU A 162 -2.20 7.91 0.30
N ARG A 163 -3.41 8.15 -0.25
CA ARG A 163 -3.97 9.50 -0.41
C ARG A 163 -4.13 10.20 0.94
N LEU A 164 -4.59 9.49 1.97
CA LEU A 164 -4.68 10.02 3.34
C LEU A 164 -3.31 10.33 3.96
N THR A 165 -2.22 9.76 3.45
CA THR A 165 -0.85 10.14 3.85
C THR A 165 -0.26 11.30 3.04
N GLY A 166 -1.02 11.88 2.11
CA GLY A 166 -0.58 13.00 1.27
C GLY A 166 0.11 12.60 -0.03
N ALA A 167 0.09 11.31 -0.41
CA ALA A 167 0.59 10.87 -1.70
C ALA A 167 -0.45 11.10 -2.81
N THR A 168 0.01 11.44 -4.01
CA THR A 168 -0.81 11.39 -5.21
C THR A 168 -0.82 9.95 -5.72
N VAL A 169 -2.01 9.37 -5.93
CA VAL A 169 -2.14 7.95 -6.27
C VAL A 169 -2.88 7.75 -7.58
N GLN A 170 -2.20 7.13 -8.55
CA GLN A 170 -2.77 6.69 -9.82
C GLN A 170 -3.03 5.18 -9.78
N LEU A 171 -4.23 4.76 -10.16
CA LEU A 171 -4.62 3.34 -10.22
C LEU A 171 -4.53 2.87 -11.67
N ILE A 172 -3.93 1.70 -11.88
CA ILE A 172 -3.87 1.04 -13.18
C ILE A 172 -4.16 -0.47 -13.05
N PRO A 173 -4.71 -1.12 -14.09
CA PRO A 173 -5.17 -0.52 -15.34
C PRO A 173 -6.51 0.20 -15.19
N ALA A 174 -6.80 1.09 -16.15
CA ALA A 174 -8.16 1.53 -16.37
C ALA A 174 -8.99 0.37 -16.91
N VAL A 175 -10.11 0.06 -16.27
CA VAL A 175 -10.99 -1.03 -16.72
C VAL A 175 -11.84 -0.51 -17.88
N GLN A 176 -12.02 -1.31 -18.94
CA GLN A 176 -12.91 -0.97 -20.05
C GLN A 176 -14.27 -1.66 -19.92
N ASN A 177 -14.28 -2.92 -19.51
CA ASN A 177 -15.48 -3.74 -19.40
C ASN A 177 -16.46 -3.15 -18.36
N GLN A 178 -17.66 -2.81 -18.82
CA GLN A 178 -18.67 -2.16 -17.99
C GLN A 178 -19.24 -3.09 -16.90
N ASP A 179 -19.33 -4.40 -17.15
CA ASP A 179 -19.83 -5.36 -16.17
C ASP A 179 -18.87 -5.49 -14.99
N ILE A 180 -17.56 -5.53 -15.26
CA ILE A 180 -16.53 -5.51 -14.22
C ILE A 180 -16.61 -4.21 -13.41
N LYS A 181 -16.76 -3.06 -14.07
CA LYS A 181 -16.92 -1.77 -13.36
C LYS A 181 -18.15 -1.74 -12.47
N ASN A 182 -19.29 -2.17 -13.00
CA ASN A 182 -20.54 -2.20 -12.27
C ASN A 182 -20.43 -3.13 -11.06
N PHE A 183 -19.78 -4.28 -11.22
CA PHE A 183 -19.51 -5.23 -10.14
C PHE A 183 -18.61 -4.61 -9.06
N LEU A 184 -17.48 -4.00 -9.43
CA LEU A 184 -16.60 -3.32 -8.47
C LEU A 184 -17.34 -2.18 -7.75
N HIS A 185 -18.15 -1.39 -8.46
CA HIS A 185 -18.95 -0.34 -7.87
C HIS A 185 -19.99 -0.87 -6.86
N GLN A 186 -20.61 -2.03 -7.13
CA GLN A 186 -21.52 -2.69 -6.16
C GLN A 186 -20.80 -3.09 -4.87
N LEU A 187 -19.48 -3.34 -4.93
CA LEU A 187 -18.64 -3.60 -3.77
C LEU A 187 -18.11 -2.32 -3.10
N GLY A 188 -18.51 -1.13 -3.58
CA GLY A 188 -18.02 0.16 -3.09
C GLY A 188 -16.63 0.54 -3.60
N VAL A 189 -16.11 -0.15 -4.62
CA VAL A 189 -14.80 0.12 -5.22
C VAL A 189 -14.96 1.08 -6.40
N SER A 190 -14.31 2.24 -6.33
CA SER A 190 -14.31 3.24 -7.39
C SER A 190 -13.07 3.11 -8.27
N TRP A 191 -13.15 2.25 -9.28
CA TRP A 191 -12.03 1.99 -10.17
C TRP A 191 -11.96 2.96 -11.37
N PRO A 192 -10.76 3.37 -11.85
CA PRO A 192 -10.62 4.25 -13.00
C PRO A 192 -11.22 3.69 -14.28
N SER A 193 -11.77 4.59 -15.09
CA SER A 193 -12.19 4.35 -16.48
C SER A 193 -11.22 5.01 -17.45
N VAL A 194 -11.08 4.42 -18.64
CA VAL A 194 -10.15 4.90 -19.67
C VAL A 194 -10.44 6.36 -20.07
N SER A 195 -9.36 7.15 -20.19
CA SER A 195 -9.27 8.30 -21.09
C SER A 195 -8.45 7.89 -22.31
N GLU A 196 -8.80 8.37 -23.51
CA GLU A 196 -8.39 7.86 -24.83
C GLU A 196 -6.90 7.45 -24.94
N ALA A 197 -6.67 6.14 -25.03
CA ALA A 197 -5.37 5.46 -24.95
C ALA A 197 -4.59 5.43 -26.28
N THR A 198 -4.56 6.56 -27.00
CA THR A 198 -3.93 6.62 -28.34
C THR A 198 -2.42 6.32 -28.30
N SER A 199 -1.74 6.58 -27.18
CA SER A 199 -0.30 6.41 -27.00
C SER A 199 0.17 4.96 -26.72
N VAL A 200 -0.70 4.09 -26.21
CA VAL A 200 -0.29 2.74 -25.78
C VAL A 200 0.11 1.87 -26.98
N GLY A 201 -0.63 1.94 -28.09
CA GLY A 201 -0.35 1.15 -29.29
C GLY A 201 0.98 1.51 -29.97
N GLU A 202 1.37 2.78 -29.93
CA GLU A 202 2.66 3.25 -30.44
C GLU A 202 3.81 2.70 -29.57
N THR A 203 3.66 2.77 -28.25
CA THR A 203 4.62 2.22 -27.28
C THR A 203 4.81 0.71 -27.44
N VAL A 204 3.72 -0.04 -27.60
CA VAL A 204 3.77 -1.50 -27.87
C VAL A 204 4.52 -1.78 -29.17
N SER A 205 4.27 -1.00 -30.22
CA SER A 205 4.96 -1.14 -31.51
C SER A 205 6.46 -0.85 -31.39
N ALA A 206 6.85 0.16 -30.61
CA ALA A 206 8.25 0.47 -30.30
C ALA A 206 8.91 -0.66 -29.52
N PHE A 207 8.26 -1.21 -28.49
CA PHE A 207 8.77 -2.37 -27.75
C PHE A 207 8.98 -3.60 -28.63
N LYS A 208 8.04 -3.90 -29.53
CA LYS A 208 8.21 -4.98 -30.51
C LYS A 208 9.44 -4.77 -31.38
N GLN A 209 9.76 -3.53 -31.76
CA GLN A 209 10.97 -3.25 -32.53
C GLN A 209 12.24 -3.42 -31.67
N SER A 210 12.26 -2.90 -30.45
CA SER A 210 13.39 -3.08 -29.53
C SER A 210 13.67 -4.55 -29.22
N LEU A 211 12.64 -5.37 -29.05
CA LEU A 211 12.80 -6.80 -28.75
C LEU A 211 13.35 -7.61 -29.91
N LYS A 212 13.07 -7.25 -31.18
CA LYS A 212 13.67 -7.93 -32.34
C LYS A 212 15.19 -7.84 -32.37
N GLU A 213 15.75 -6.79 -31.78
CA GLU A 213 17.18 -6.50 -31.74
C GLU A 213 17.79 -6.85 -30.36
N CYS A 214 16.98 -7.37 -29.42
CA CYS A 214 17.38 -7.63 -28.05
C CYS A 214 18.18 -8.94 -27.92
N ILE A 215 19.34 -8.87 -27.28
CA ILE A 215 20.23 -10.02 -27.06
C ILE A 215 19.65 -11.11 -26.17
N TYR A 216 18.63 -10.80 -25.39
CA TYR A 216 17.97 -11.75 -24.50
C TYR A 216 16.82 -12.51 -25.18
N VAL A 217 16.52 -12.20 -26.44
CA VAL A 217 15.49 -12.91 -27.23
C VAL A 217 16.12 -14.10 -27.96
N ASN A 218 15.46 -15.24 -27.90
CA ASN A 218 15.84 -16.43 -28.66
C ASN A 218 15.53 -16.24 -30.15
N CYS A 219 16.57 -16.10 -30.97
CA CYS A 219 16.45 -16.02 -32.42
C CYS A 219 16.08 -17.36 -33.10
N ASN A 220 16.00 -18.46 -32.35
CA ASN A 220 15.87 -19.81 -32.91
C ASN A 220 14.43 -20.31 -33.13
N ASP A 221 13.40 -19.57 -32.70
CA ASP A 221 11.99 -19.97 -32.88
C ASP A 221 11.32 -19.21 -34.05
N GLY A 222 12.11 -18.97 -35.10
CA GLY A 222 11.64 -18.38 -36.36
C GLY A 222 10.88 -19.40 -37.21
N GLU A 223 9.74 -19.90 -36.75
CA GLU A 223 8.70 -20.48 -37.60
C GLU A 223 7.39 -20.54 -36.81
N GLN A 224 6.46 -19.69 -37.23
CA GLN A 224 5.14 -19.50 -36.63
C GLN A 224 4.37 -20.83 -36.64
N GLN A 225 4.22 -21.45 -35.48
CA GLN A 225 3.10 -22.36 -35.28
C GLN A 225 1.84 -21.51 -35.11
N GLU A 226 1.07 -21.39 -36.20
CA GLU A 226 -0.34 -21.04 -36.16
C GLU A 226 -1.08 -22.11 -35.34
N LEU A 227 -1.05 -21.96 -34.01
CA LEU A 227 -1.89 -22.72 -33.10
C LEU A 227 -3.25 -22.02 -33.03
N GLN A 228 -4.28 -22.86 -33.05
CA GLN A 228 -5.71 -22.54 -33.11
C GLN A 228 -6.14 -21.48 -32.08
N ASP A 229 -7.21 -20.75 -32.42
CA ASP A 229 -7.81 -19.52 -31.83
C ASP A 229 -7.85 -19.28 -30.30
N GLU A 230 -7.33 -20.17 -29.45
CA GLU A 230 -7.53 -20.15 -28.00
C GLU A 230 -6.24 -20.01 -27.16
N THR A 231 -5.05 -20.00 -27.77
CA THR A 231 -3.79 -19.76 -27.04
C THR A 231 -3.25 -18.35 -27.28
N PRO A 232 -2.84 -17.60 -26.23
CA PRO A 232 -2.26 -16.27 -26.42
C PRO A 232 -1.07 -16.37 -27.36
N ARG A 233 -1.09 -15.56 -28.42
CA ARG A 233 -0.04 -15.54 -29.43
C ARG A 233 1.28 -15.12 -28.80
N VAL A 234 2.21 -16.07 -28.69
CA VAL A 234 3.57 -15.79 -28.23
C VAL A 234 4.29 -14.95 -29.30
N LEU A 235 4.79 -13.79 -28.90
CA LEU A 235 5.51 -12.86 -29.77
C LEU A 235 7.02 -13.04 -29.66
N PHE A 236 7.54 -13.24 -28.45
CA PHE A 236 8.97 -13.41 -28.19
C PHE A 236 9.21 -14.47 -27.12
N ASN A 237 10.33 -15.18 -27.24
CA ASN A 237 10.83 -16.10 -26.23
C ASN A 237 12.12 -15.52 -25.64
N MET A 238 12.11 -15.14 -24.37
CA MET A 238 13.22 -14.45 -23.71
C MET A 238 13.95 -15.34 -22.70
N HIS A 239 15.27 -15.18 -22.61
CA HIS A 239 16.12 -15.67 -21.51
C HIS A 239 16.46 -14.53 -20.57
N LEU A 240 15.83 -14.51 -19.40
CA LEU A 240 15.98 -13.46 -18.41
C LEU A 240 17.22 -13.66 -17.51
N ARG A 241 17.75 -14.89 -17.39
CA ARG A 241 18.86 -15.16 -16.48
C ARG A 241 20.13 -14.36 -16.78
N PRO A 242 20.59 -14.23 -18.05
CA PRO A 242 21.75 -13.40 -18.36
C PRO A 242 21.57 -11.95 -17.89
N PHE A 243 20.39 -11.37 -18.09
CA PHE A 243 20.09 -10.02 -17.64
C PHE A 243 20.12 -9.88 -16.10
N ILE A 244 19.55 -10.84 -15.37
CA ILE A 244 19.58 -10.87 -13.90
C ILE A 244 21.02 -10.90 -13.37
N GLU A 245 21.89 -11.71 -13.99
CA GLU A 245 23.29 -11.84 -13.62
C GLU A 245 24.07 -10.56 -13.94
N GLU A 246 23.92 -10.02 -15.14
CA GLU A 246 24.58 -8.78 -15.60
C GLU A 246 24.19 -7.58 -14.73
N GLN A 247 22.91 -7.45 -14.36
CA GLN A 247 22.39 -6.37 -13.53
C GLN A 247 22.49 -6.66 -12.01
N HIS A 248 23.10 -7.78 -11.62
CA HIS A 248 23.32 -8.17 -10.22
C HIS A 248 22.02 -8.21 -9.39
N LEU A 249 20.91 -8.62 -10.02
CA LEU A 249 19.56 -8.56 -9.43
C LEU A 249 19.26 -9.74 -8.51
N SER A 250 20.09 -10.79 -8.46
CA SER A 250 19.87 -11.99 -7.64
C SER A 250 19.71 -11.70 -6.13
N GLN A 251 20.18 -10.55 -5.65
CA GLN A 251 20.04 -10.12 -4.25
C GLN A 251 18.75 -9.33 -3.98
N GLN A 252 17.95 -9.02 -5.01
CA GLN A 252 16.74 -8.21 -4.91
C GLN A 252 15.46 -9.03 -4.66
N GLY A 253 15.60 -10.32 -4.30
CA GLY A 253 14.48 -11.17 -3.92
C GLY A 253 13.67 -11.76 -5.08
N TYR A 254 14.21 -11.73 -6.29
CA TYR A 254 13.65 -12.45 -7.44
C TYR A 254 13.67 -13.97 -7.24
N ASP A 255 12.68 -14.67 -7.81
CA ASP A 255 12.67 -16.13 -7.79
C ASP A 255 13.89 -16.67 -8.58
N PRO A 256 14.66 -17.63 -8.01
CA PRO A 256 15.87 -18.16 -8.64
C PRO A 256 15.60 -18.94 -9.94
N ASN A 257 14.33 -19.30 -10.21
CA ASN A 257 13.93 -20.03 -11.40
C ASN A 257 13.46 -19.12 -12.55
N LEU A 258 13.56 -17.79 -12.41
CA LEU A 258 13.31 -16.88 -13.52
C LEU A 258 14.37 -17.07 -14.62
N ASP A 259 13.91 -17.48 -15.80
CA ASP A 259 14.71 -17.49 -17.01
C ASP A 259 13.82 -17.38 -18.25
N ALA A 260 13.18 -18.47 -18.66
CA ALA A 260 12.33 -18.48 -19.85
C ALA A 260 11.05 -17.63 -19.66
N PHE A 261 10.83 -16.67 -20.55
CA PHE A 261 9.60 -15.87 -20.61
C PHE A 261 9.05 -15.82 -22.04
N LEU A 262 7.86 -16.41 -22.23
CA LEU A 262 7.09 -16.29 -23.46
C LEU A 262 6.25 -15.02 -23.37
N VAL A 263 6.70 -13.98 -24.07
CA VAL A 263 6.07 -12.67 -24.07
C VAL A 263 4.93 -12.66 -25.09
N SER A 264 3.74 -12.33 -24.62
CA SER A 264 2.53 -12.12 -25.41
C SER A 264 2.32 -10.64 -25.74
N GLU A 265 1.30 -10.33 -26.54
CA GLU A 265 0.90 -8.94 -26.77
C GLU A 265 0.34 -8.28 -25.50
N GLU A 266 -0.38 -9.03 -24.66
CA GLU A 266 -0.94 -8.53 -23.39
C GLU A 266 0.15 -8.10 -22.42
N ASP A 267 1.28 -8.83 -22.39
CA ASP A 267 2.45 -8.48 -21.57
C ASP A 267 3.05 -7.13 -22.00
N LEU A 268 3.15 -6.90 -23.32
CA LEU A 268 3.65 -5.64 -23.86
C LEU A 268 2.68 -4.48 -23.61
N GLU A 269 1.36 -4.73 -23.74
CA GLU A 269 0.33 -3.75 -23.39
C GLU A 269 0.40 -3.35 -21.92
N HIS A 270 0.58 -4.32 -21.01
CA HIS A 270 0.73 -4.07 -19.58
C HIS A 270 1.95 -3.18 -19.32
N VAL A 271 3.12 -3.54 -19.86
CA VAL A 271 4.35 -2.73 -19.71
C VAL A 271 4.18 -1.34 -20.35
N ALA A 272 3.48 -1.23 -21.47
CA ALA A 272 3.25 0.05 -22.15
C ALA A 272 2.35 0.99 -21.33
N TRP A 273 1.30 0.46 -20.69
CA TRP A 273 0.48 1.21 -19.75
C TRP A 273 1.30 1.73 -18.57
N LEU A 274 2.12 0.86 -17.98
CA LEU A 274 3.02 1.21 -16.89
C LEU A 274 3.98 2.35 -17.29
N GLN A 275 4.62 2.21 -18.46
CA GLN A 275 5.54 3.21 -19.00
C GLN A 275 4.86 4.56 -19.21
N THR A 276 3.67 4.56 -19.82
CA THR A 276 2.91 5.78 -20.12
C THR A 276 2.57 6.53 -18.83
N CYS A 277 2.05 5.81 -17.82
CA CYS A 277 1.72 6.43 -16.54
C CYS A 277 2.95 6.96 -15.79
N VAL A 278 4.08 6.25 -15.85
CA VAL A 278 5.33 6.74 -15.25
C VAL A 278 5.81 8.02 -15.93
N GLN A 279 5.76 8.09 -17.27
CA GLN A 279 6.19 9.26 -18.02
C GLN A 279 5.31 10.48 -17.69
N GLU A 280 3.99 10.31 -17.65
CA GLU A 280 3.04 11.36 -17.23
C GLU A 280 3.37 11.84 -15.80
N CYS A 281 3.68 10.94 -14.87
CA CYS A 281 4.03 11.29 -13.49
C CYS A 281 5.38 12.01 -13.37
N GLN A 282 6.38 11.65 -14.18
CA GLN A 282 7.72 12.25 -14.14
C GLN A 282 7.74 13.71 -14.64
N GLU A 283 6.79 14.11 -15.48
CA GLU A 283 6.61 15.52 -15.86
C GLU A 283 6.16 16.38 -14.67
N GLU A 284 5.41 15.79 -13.73
CA GLU A 284 4.77 16.51 -12.63
C GLU A 284 5.45 16.33 -11.26
N ALA A 285 6.26 15.27 -11.09
CA ALA A 285 6.80 14.88 -9.80
C ALA A 285 8.29 14.51 -9.82
N ALA A 286 8.99 14.86 -8.74
CA ALA A 286 10.41 14.56 -8.55
C ALA A 286 10.71 13.07 -8.29
N HIS A 287 9.71 12.30 -7.83
CA HIS A 287 9.86 10.88 -7.51
C HIS A 287 8.53 10.13 -7.71
N CYS A 288 8.58 9.07 -8.52
CA CYS A 288 7.48 8.13 -8.74
C CYS A 288 7.85 6.79 -8.08
N THR A 289 6.86 6.03 -7.59
CA THR A 289 7.04 4.63 -7.18
C THR A 289 5.92 3.80 -7.75
N VAL A 290 6.27 2.67 -8.35
CA VAL A 290 5.29 1.70 -8.83
C VAL A 290 5.17 0.58 -7.80
N LEU A 291 3.96 0.34 -7.33
CA LEU A 291 3.65 -0.76 -6.43
C LEU A 291 2.68 -1.71 -7.13
N HIS A 292 3.19 -2.90 -7.45
CA HIS A 292 2.40 -3.96 -8.06
C HIS A 292 1.68 -4.74 -6.96
N VAL A 293 0.36 -4.68 -6.95
CA VAL A 293 -0.49 -5.49 -6.09
C VAL A 293 -0.86 -6.75 -6.87
N VAL A 294 -0.32 -7.87 -6.42
CA VAL A 294 -0.32 -9.13 -7.17
C VAL A 294 -0.99 -10.20 -6.32
N SER A 295 -1.74 -11.12 -6.95
CA SER A 295 -2.13 -12.34 -6.25
C SER A 295 -0.93 -13.29 -6.16
N CYS A 296 -0.90 -14.17 -5.17
CA CYS A 296 0.22 -15.12 -5.02
C CYS A 296 0.36 -16.06 -6.22
N GLU A 297 -0.71 -16.35 -6.95
CA GLU A 297 -0.66 -17.19 -8.15
C GLU A 297 0.03 -16.48 -9.33
N ASP A 298 -0.04 -15.14 -9.36
CA ASP A 298 0.43 -14.31 -10.47
C ASP A 298 1.81 -13.66 -10.16
N GLU A 299 2.38 -13.90 -8.96
CA GLU A 299 3.66 -13.33 -8.51
C GLU A 299 4.82 -13.62 -9.47
N PHE A 300 4.99 -14.89 -9.85
CA PHE A 300 6.10 -15.31 -10.72
C PHE A 300 6.01 -14.65 -12.10
N HIS A 301 4.80 -14.48 -12.63
CA HIS A 301 4.57 -13.79 -13.89
C HIS A 301 4.84 -12.28 -13.76
N GLN A 302 4.40 -11.64 -12.67
CA GLN A 302 4.70 -10.22 -12.44
C GLN A 302 6.21 -9.94 -12.31
N GLN A 303 6.99 -10.85 -11.72
CA GLN A 303 8.45 -10.72 -11.68
C GLN A 303 9.07 -10.77 -13.10
N LYS A 304 8.52 -11.58 -14.01
CA LYS A 304 8.95 -11.59 -15.42
C LYS A 304 8.60 -10.29 -16.13
N LEU A 305 7.42 -9.72 -15.86
CA LEU A 305 7.02 -8.41 -16.38
C LEU A 305 7.90 -7.27 -15.88
N ASP A 306 8.31 -7.26 -14.60
CA ASP A 306 9.29 -6.29 -14.06
C ASP A 306 10.60 -6.38 -14.86
N LEU A 307 11.13 -7.60 -15.05
CA LEU A 307 12.37 -7.80 -15.82
C LEU A 307 12.23 -7.40 -17.30
N LEU A 308 11.11 -7.75 -17.95
CA LEU A 308 10.80 -7.31 -19.31
C LEU A 308 10.80 -5.79 -19.39
N TRP A 309 10.17 -5.12 -18.42
CA TRP A 309 10.14 -3.67 -18.39
C TRP A 309 11.53 -3.06 -18.21
N ARG A 310 12.36 -3.58 -17.29
CA ARG A 310 13.74 -3.11 -17.10
C ARG A 310 14.63 -3.32 -18.34
N ILE A 311 14.36 -4.37 -19.12
CA ILE A 311 15.06 -4.60 -20.41
C ILE A 311 14.64 -3.56 -21.45
N LEU A 312 13.34 -3.24 -21.50
CA LEU A 312 12.77 -2.26 -22.45
C LEU A 312 13.09 -0.81 -22.08
N ASP A 313 13.20 -0.50 -20.78
CA ASP A 313 13.56 0.80 -20.22
C ASP A 313 14.49 0.65 -18.99
N PRO A 314 15.82 0.67 -19.19
CA PRO A 314 16.80 0.55 -18.11
C PRO A 314 16.77 1.71 -17.09
N GLY A 315 16.09 2.81 -17.40
CA GLY A 315 15.88 3.95 -16.50
C GLY A 315 14.66 3.82 -15.60
N ALA A 316 14.00 2.66 -15.60
CA ALA A 316 12.71 2.45 -14.96
C ALA A 316 12.67 2.86 -13.48
N THR A 317 11.51 3.35 -13.09
CA THR A 317 11.18 3.86 -11.75
C THR A 317 11.30 2.77 -10.68
N THR A 318 11.44 3.16 -9.40
CA THR A 318 11.44 2.22 -8.26
C THR A 318 10.17 1.36 -8.27
N GLN A 319 10.35 0.04 -8.44
CA GLN A 319 9.27 -0.95 -8.44
C GLN A 319 9.26 -1.74 -7.11
N LYS A 320 8.07 -2.04 -6.60
CA LYS A 320 7.83 -2.87 -5.40
C LYS A 320 6.67 -3.82 -5.62
N HIS A 321 6.71 -4.99 -4.99
CA HIS A 321 5.63 -5.98 -5.07
C HIS A 321 4.93 -6.14 -3.71
N LEU A 322 3.59 -6.03 -3.71
CA LEU A 322 2.72 -6.39 -2.60
C LEU A 322 1.99 -7.69 -2.97
N ILE A 323 2.42 -8.80 -2.40
CA ILE A 323 1.85 -10.12 -2.69
C ILE A 323 0.66 -10.41 -1.78
N CYS A 324 -0.52 -10.55 -2.38
CA CYS A 324 -1.73 -10.96 -1.71
C CYS A 324 -1.73 -12.48 -1.53
N GLY A 325 -1.80 -12.94 -0.28
CA GLY A 325 -1.85 -14.37 0.02
C GLY A 325 -3.05 -15.09 -0.63
N PRO A 326 -3.03 -16.43 -0.66
CA PRO A 326 -4.05 -17.23 -1.34
C PRO A 326 -5.44 -17.07 -0.73
N VAL A 327 -6.48 -17.23 -1.55
CA VAL A 327 -7.87 -17.32 -1.11
C VAL A 327 -8.28 -18.80 -1.07
N ARG A 328 -8.67 -19.31 0.09
CA ARG A 328 -9.09 -20.70 0.27
C ARG A 328 -10.60 -20.80 0.24
N VAL A 329 -11.13 -21.63 -0.66
CA VAL A 329 -12.56 -21.99 -0.70
C VAL A 329 -12.73 -23.31 0.06
N LEU A 330 -13.66 -23.35 1.01
CA LEU A 330 -13.88 -24.54 1.88
C LEU A 330 -14.50 -25.73 1.13
N ASN A 331 -15.00 -25.55 -0.09
CA ASN A 331 -15.61 -26.59 -0.90
C ASN A 331 -14.99 -26.61 -2.32
N PRO A 332 -14.29 -27.67 -2.73
CA PRO A 332 -13.44 -27.68 -3.93
C PRO A 332 -14.16 -28.03 -5.24
N LEU A 333 -15.50 -28.10 -5.27
CA LEU A 333 -16.23 -28.67 -6.43
C LEU A 333 -16.17 -27.83 -7.72
N SER A 334 -15.66 -26.60 -7.67
CA SER A 334 -15.31 -25.77 -8.83
C SER A 334 -14.56 -24.53 -8.34
N PRO A 335 -13.60 -23.95 -9.11
CA PRO A 335 -13.20 -22.58 -8.86
C PRO A 335 -14.44 -21.69 -8.94
N VAL A 336 -14.79 -21.04 -7.83
CA VAL A 336 -15.91 -20.11 -7.76
C VAL A 336 -15.47 -18.77 -8.35
N SER A 337 -16.16 -18.29 -9.38
CA SER A 337 -15.92 -16.95 -9.92
C SER A 337 -16.39 -15.87 -8.93
N CYS A 338 -15.89 -14.65 -9.05
CA CYS A 338 -16.35 -13.56 -8.19
C CYS A 338 -17.85 -13.30 -8.33
N ALA A 339 -18.41 -13.44 -9.54
CA ALA A 339 -19.83 -13.30 -9.79
C ALA A 339 -20.66 -14.34 -9.01
N GLN A 340 -20.24 -15.60 -9.07
CA GLN A 340 -20.90 -16.71 -8.38
C GLN A 340 -20.89 -16.51 -6.87
N TYR A 341 -19.73 -16.15 -6.31
CA TYR A 341 -19.60 -15.88 -4.88
C TYR A 341 -20.52 -14.75 -4.40
N PHE A 342 -20.61 -13.67 -5.17
CA PHE A 342 -21.44 -12.53 -4.80
C PHE A 342 -22.94 -12.86 -4.85
N GLN A 343 -23.38 -13.61 -5.86
CA GLN A 343 -24.76 -14.05 -5.97
C GLN A 343 -25.18 -14.98 -4.82
N GLU A 344 -24.30 -15.86 -4.36
CA GLU A 344 -24.56 -16.77 -3.23
C GLU A 344 -24.60 -16.06 -1.85
N GLN A 345 -24.05 -14.85 -1.74
CA GLN A 345 -24.06 -14.06 -0.49
C GLN A 345 -25.26 -13.11 -0.37
N VAL A 346 -25.90 -12.75 -1.49
CA VAL A 346 -26.98 -11.75 -1.58
C VAL A 346 -28.37 -12.38 -1.76
N GLY A 347 -28.46 -13.70 -2.01
CA GLY A 347 -29.70 -14.48 -1.95
C GLY A 347 -29.94 -15.07 -0.56
#